data_AF-A0A809ZGE7-F1
#
_entry.id   AF-A0A809ZGE7-F1
#
_cell.length_a   1.000
_cell.length_b   1.000
_cell.length_c   1.000
_cell.angle_alpha   90.00
_cell.angle_beta   90.00
_cell.angle_gamma   90.00
#
_symmetry.space_group_name_H-M   'P 1'
#
loop_
_entity.id
_entity.type
_entity.pdbx_description
1 polymer ?
#
loop_
_entity_poly.entity_id
_entity_poly.type
_entity_poly.pdbx_seq_one_letter_code
_entity_poly.pdbx_strand_id
1 'polypeptide(L)'
;MKLGAWPLPYVRVKCSKCDREGRLSKDGLIERFGPDREMFVVREKLTEPSCKRPDKKQPCQSVLPDGLLVQAITAKSDDEIIDKRLTAEAKKWREENK
;
A
#
# COMPACT_ATOMS: atom_id res chain seq x y z
N MET A 1 -2.63 -7.30 -6.09
CA MET A 1 -3.80 -7.02 -5.22
C MET A 1 -4.51 -5.82 -5.82
N LYS A 2 -5.83 -5.90 -5.94
CA LYS A 2 -6.68 -4.81 -6.44
C LYS A 2 -6.87 -3.71 -5.40
N LEU A 3 -7.08 -2.48 -5.85
CA LEU A 3 -7.34 -1.34 -4.98
C LEU A 3 -8.60 -1.52 -4.12
N GLY A 4 -9.68 -2.06 -4.68
CA GLY A 4 -10.91 -2.34 -3.93
C GLY A 4 -10.72 -3.36 -2.81
N ALA A 5 -9.78 -4.30 -2.99
CA ALA A 5 -9.43 -5.31 -1.99
C ALA A 5 -8.45 -4.79 -0.92
N TRP A 6 -8.00 -3.54 -1.02
CA TRP A 6 -7.14 -2.93 0.00
C TRP A 6 -7.98 -2.65 1.27
N PRO A 7 -7.66 -3.27 2.41
CA PRO A 7 -8.54 -3.22 3.59
C PRO A 7 -8.51 -1.85 4.28
N LEU A 8 -7.36 -1.16 4.25
CA LEU A 8 -7.21 0.10 4.97
C LEU A 8 -7.96 1.25 4.27
N PRO A 9 -8.47 2.25 5.02
CA PRO A 9 -9.19 3.39 4.45
C PRO A 9 -8.27 4.37 3.69
N TYR A 10 -6.96 4.13 3.71
CA TYR A 10 -5.97 4.96 3.04
C TYR A 10 -4.85 4.10 2.46
N VAL A 11 -4.16 4.66 1.47
CA VAL A 11 -2.95 4.10 0.86
C VAL A 11 -1.80 5.06 1.13
N ARG A 12 -0.75 4.56 1.80
CA ARG A 12 0.50 5.29 1.96
C ARG A 12 1.49 4.92 0.86
N VAL A 13 2.34 5.87 0.50
CA VAL A 13 3.47 5.65 -0.41
C VAL A 13 4.70 6.32 0.18
N LYS A 14 5.83 5.61 0.17
CA LYS A 14 7.13 6.13 0.61
C LYS A 14 8.20 5.84 -0.42
N CYS A 15 9.16 6.74 -0.66
CA CYS A 15 10.27 6.52 -1.57
C CYS A 15 11.60 6.95 -0.93
N SER A 16 12.57 6.04 -0.86
CA SER A 16 13.91 6.28 -0.30
C SER A 16 14.83 7.13 -1.18
N LYS A 17 14.48 7.32 -2.47
CA LYS A 17 15.34 8.04 -3.45
C LYS A 17 15.06 9.53 -3.56
N CYS A 18 13.87 9.97 -3.13
CA CYS A 18 13.45 11.35 -3.24
C CYS A 18 12.65 11.81 -2.02
N ASP A 19 12.78 11.06 -0.91
CA ASP A 19 12.14 11.28 0.39
C ASP A 19 10.64 11.56 0.34
N ARG A 20 9.99 11.03 -0.70
CA ARG A 20 8.56 11.22 -0.87
C ARG A 20 7.85 10.39 0.18
N GLU A 21 6.92 11.03 0.88
CA GLU A 21 5.95 10.38 1.73
C GLU A 21 4.56 10.97 1.44
N GLY A 22 3.55 10.12 1.33
CA GLY A 22 2.19 10.57 1.05
C GLY A 22 1.16 9.56 1.54
N ARG A 23 -0.03 10.07 1.85
CA ARG A 23 -1.20 9.30 2.27
C ARG A 23 -2.40 9.82 1.50
N LEU A 24 -3.11 8.93 0.80
CA LEU A 24 -4.32 9.26 0.07
C LEU A 24 -5.48 8.38 0.58
N SER A 25 -6.70 8.90 0.59
CA SER A 25 -7.89 8.11 0.91
C SER A 25 -8.10 7.02 -0.13
N LYS A 26 -8.56 5.84 0.30
CA LYS A 26 -8.90 4.75 -0.62
C LYS A 26 -10.03 5.17 -1.56
N ASP A 27 -11.05 5.85 -1.05
CA ASP A 27 -12.21 6.25 -1.84
C ASP A 27 -11.84 7.19 -2.99
N GLY A 28 -11.03 8.22 -2.72
CA GLY A 28 -10.54 9.11 -3.78
C GLY A 28 -9.62 8.42 -4.79
N LEU A 29 -8.91 7.35 -4.38
CA LEU A 29 -8.16 6.52 -5.33
C LEU A 29 -9.08 5.63 -6.17
N ILE A 30 -10.17 5.12 -5.60
CA ILE A 30 -11.17 4.31 -6.31
C ILE A 30 -11.87 5.18 -7.36
N GLU A 31 -12.28 6.39 -7.00
CA GLU A 31 -12.86 7.36 -7.96
C GLU A 31 -11.90 7.65 -9.12
N ARG A 32 -10.60 7.77 -8.83
CA ARG A 32 -9.59 8.11 -9.83
C ARG A 32 -9.19 6.94 -10.73
N PHE A 33 -9.07 5.73 -10.19
CA PHE A 33 -8.43 4.59 -10.88
C PHE A 33 -9.36 3.40 -11.15
N GLY A 34 -10.52 3.37 -10.50
CA GLY A 34 -11.41 2.22 -10.41
C GLY A 34 -10.97 1.20 -9.34
N PRO A 35 -11.91 0.41 -8.78
CA PRO A 35 -11.61 -0.57 -7.73
C PRO A 35 -10.74 -1.74 -8.24
N ASP A 36 -10.84 -2.09 -9.53
CA ASP A 36 -10.12 -3.22 -10.13
C ASP A 36 -8.69 -2.90 -10.57
N ARG A 37 -8.20 -1.69 -10.25
CA ARG A 37 -6.83 -1.32 -10.55
C ARG A 37 -5.85 -2.08 -9.65
N GLU A 38 -4.78 -2.61 -10.23
CA GLU A 38 -3.69 -3.20 -9.45
C GLU A 38 -2.96 -2.15 -8.61
N MET A 39 -2.72 -2.45 -7.34
CA MET A 39 -1.97 -1.58 -6.41
C MET A 39 -0.56 -1.24 -6.91
N PHE A 40 0.07 -2.13 -7.68
CA PHE A 40 1.35 -1.85 -8.35
C PHE A 40 1.24 -0.64 -9.29
N VAL A 41 0.20 -0.60 -10.12
CA VAL A 41 -0.07 0.48 -11.06
C VAL A 41 -0.49 1.75 -10.31
N VAL A 42 -1.30 1.63 -9.25
CA VAL A 42 -1.67 2.78 -8.40
C VAL A 42 -0.41 3.42 -7.80
N ARG A 43 0.48 2.62 -7.20
CA ARG A 43 1.75 3.12 -6.64
C ARG A 43 2.59 3.83 -7.70
N GLU A 44 2.76 3.22 -8.87
CA GLU A 44 3.53 3.80 -9.98
C GLU A 44 2.93 5.15 -10.40
N LYS A 45 1.63 5.21 -10.69
CA LYS A 45 0.94 6.42 -11.14
C LYS A 45 0.88 7.52 -10.09
N LEU A 46 0.87 7.17 -8.80
CA LEU A 46 0.99 8.15 -7.73
C LEU A 46 2.40 8.75 -7.67
N THR A 47 3.43 7.97 -8.02
CA THR A 47 4.83 8.36 -7.81
C THR A 47 5.48 9.00 -9.02
N GLU A 48 5.12 8.59 -10.23
CA GLU A 48 5.67 9.02 -11.50
C GLU A 48 5.59 10.56 -11.72
N PRO A 49 4.43 11.23 -11.59
CA PRO A 49 4.30 12.64 -11.97
C PRO A 49 5.10 13.62 -11.09
N SER A 50 5.35 13.26 -9.83
CA SER A 50 6.03 14.12 -8.85
C SER A 50 7.28 13.49 -8.28
N CYS A 51 7.90 12.58 -9.02
CA CYS A 51 9.19 12.00 -8.66
C CYS A 51 10.30 13.06 -8.74
N LYS A 52 11.02 13.29 -7.64
CA LYS A 52 12.15 14.23 -7.56
C LYS A 52 13.51 13.54 -7.41
N ARG A 53 13.62 12.28 -7.88
CA ARG A 53 14.90 11.54 -7.80
C ARG A 53 16.02 12.28 -8.55
N PRO A 54 17.24 12.39 -7.99
CA PRO A 54 18.35 13.10 -8.62
C PRO A 54 18.74 12.51 -9.98
N ASP A 55 18.80 11.18 -10.08
CA ASP A 55 19.06 10.46 -11.32
C ASP A 55 17.80 9.75 -11.82
N LYS A 56 17.29 10.19 -12.97
CA LYS A 56 16.10 9.62 -13.60
C LYS A 56 16.33 8.24 -14.21
N LYS A 57 17.59 7.85 -14.46
CA LYS A 57 17.98 6.51 -14.96
C LYS A 57 17.88 5.43 -13.87
N GLN A 58 17.99 5.81 -12.60
CA GLN A 58 17.77 4.87 -11.50
C GLN A 58 16.28 4.52 -11.34
N PRO A 59 15.97 3.26 -10.99
CA PRO A 59 14.60 2.85 -10.75
C PRO A 59 13.99 3.61 -9.57
N CYS A 60 12.68 3.86 -9.64
CA CYS A 60 11.94 4.37 -8.50
C CYS A 60 11.93 3.32 -7.38
N GLN A 61 12.30 3.72 -6.17
CA GLN A 61 12.24 2.87 -4.97
C GLN A 61 11.02 3.20 -4.11
N SER A 62 9.90 3.56 -4.75
CA SER A 62 8.66 3.77 -4.02
C SER A 62 8.09 2.44 -3.53
N VAL A 63 7.54 2.44 -2.32
CA VAL A 63 6.94 1.27 -1.66
C VAL A 63 5.59 1.66 -1.06
N LEU A 64 4.75 0.65 -0.83
CA LEU A 64 3.57 0.76 0.02
C LEU A 64 4.00 0.31 1.43
N PRO A 65 4.27 1.22 2.38
CA PRO A 65 4.82 0.84 3.68
C PRO A 65 3.88 -0.05 4.49
N ASP A 66 2.58 0.04 4.22
CA ASP A 66 1.54 -0.81 4.84
C ASP A 66 1.40 -2.19 4.19
N GLY A 67 2.19 -2.50 3.16
CA GLY A 67 2.04 -3.73 2.37
C GLY A 67 2.11 -5.01 3.22
N LEU A 68 3.01 -5.05 4.22
CA LEU A 68 3.13 -6.20 5.12
C LEU A 68 1.96 -6.29 6.10
N LEU A 69 1.45 -5.17 6.60
CA LEU A 69 0.25 -5.15 7.45
C LEU A 69 -0.97 -5.62 6.66
N VAL A 70 -1.13 -5.14 5.42
CA VAL A 70 -2.22 -5.58 4.53
C VAL A 70 -2.11 -7.07 4.20
N GLN A 71 -0.89 -7.57 3.95
CA GLN A 71 -0.67 -9.00 3.77
C GLN A 71 -1.09 -9.77 5.02
N ALA A 72 -0.71 -9.30 6.21
CA ALA A 72 -1.08 -9.94 7.47
C ALA A 72 -2.60 -9.91 7.73
N ILE A 73 -3.29 -8.82 7.39
CA ILE A 73 -4.75 -8.67 7.51
C ILE A 73 -5.47 -9.67 6.59
N THR A 74 -4.99 -9.83 5.36
CA THR A 74 -5.63 -10.65 4.32
C THR A 74 -5.20 -12.12 4.28
N ALA A 75 -4.23 -12.51 5.12
CA ALA A 75 -3.75 -13.88 5.25
C ALA A 75 -4.89 -14.82 5.71
N LYS A 76 -4.89 -16.08 5.22
CA LYS A 76 -5.91 -17.07 5.58
C LYS A 76 -5.67 -17.70 6.95
N SER A 77 -4.41 -17.75 7.36
CA SER A 77 -3.98 -18.26 8.66
C SER A 77 -2.78 -17.45 9.16
N ASP A 78 -2.52 -17.53 10.47
CA ASP A 78 -1.36 -16.86 11.08
C ASP A 78 -0.03 -17.41 10.53
N ASP A 79 0.00 -18.65 10.05
CA ASP A 79 1.19 -19.28 9.45
C ASP A 79 1.61 -18.61 8.14
N GLU A 80 0.66 -18.08 7.36
CA GLU A 80 0.91 -17.36 6.10
C GLU A 80 1.41 -15.92 6.30
N ILE A 81 1.37 -15.38 7.52
CA ILE A 81 1.84 -14.02 7.80
C ILE A 81 3.37 -13.96 7.68
N ILE A 82 3.87 -13.06 6.83
CA ILE A 82 5.32 -12.90 6.57
C ILE A 82 6.02 -12.29 7.80
N ASP A 83 5.50 -11.19 8.32
CA ASP A 83 6.04 -10.54 9.52
C ASP A 83 5.17 -10.90 10.74
N LYS A 84 5.62 -11.91 11.50
CA LYS A 84 4.88 -12.42 12.66
C LYS A 84 4.62 -11.35 13.73
N ARG A 85 5.39 -10.26 13.77
CA ARG A 85 5.16 -9.14 14.69
C ARG A 85 3.84 -8.41 14.42
N LEU A 86 3.35 -8.46 13.18
CA LEU A 86 2.09 -7.83 12.76
C LEU A 86 0.85 -8.67 13.06
N THR A 87 1.00 -9.90 13.58
CA THR A 87 -0.12 -10.82 13.82
C THR A 87 -1.17 -10.22 14.75
N ALA A 88 -0.75 -9.63 15.88
CA ALA A 88 -1.67 -9.05 16.86
C ALA A 88 -2.41 -7.84 16.30
N GLU A 89 -1.70 -6.95 15.58
CA GLU A 89 -2.28 -5.78 14.93
C GLU A 89 -3.29 -6.17 13.85
N ALA A 90 -2.95 -7.15 13.01
CA ALA A 90 -3.84 -7.67 11.97
C ALA A 90 -5.10 -8.33 12.56
N LYS A 91 -4.97 -9.09 13.66
CA LYS A 91 -6.11 -9.67 14.38
C LYS A 91 -7.05 -8.59 14.91
N LYS A 92 -6.49 -7.62 15.63
CA LYS A 92 -7.25 -6.48 16.16
C LYS A 92 -8.01 -5.75 15.04
N TRP A 93 -7.34 -5.46 13.92
CA TRP A 93 -7.98 -4.82 12.77
C TRP A 93 -9.17 -5.63 12.24
N ARG A 94 -9.01 -6.96 12.11
CA ARG A 94 -10.09 -7.86 11.66
C ARG A 94 -11.26 -7.95 12.63
N GLU A 95 -11.04 -7.76 13.92
CA GLU A 95 -12.11 -7.77 14.94
C GLU A 95 -12.89 -6.45 14.93
N GLU A 96 -12.20 -5.32 14.74
CA GLU A 96 -12.81 -3.98 14.73
C GLU A 96 -13.55 -3.64 13.43
N ASN A 97 -13.23 -4.33 12.33
CA ASN A 97 -13.72 -4.01 10.97
C ASN A 97 -14.44 -5.21 10.29
N LYS A 98 -14.89 -6.18 11.10
CA LYS A 98 -15.79 -7.26 10.67
C LYS A 98 -17.25 -6.81 10.73
#